data_AF-A0A970AQF5-F1
#
_entry.id   AF-A0A970AQF5-F1
#
_cell.length_a   1.000
_cell.length_b   1.000
_cell.length_c   1.000
_cell.angle_alpha   90.00
_cell.angle_beta   90.00
_cell.angle_gamma   90.00
#
_symmetry.space_group_name_H-M   'P 1'
#
loop_
_entity.id
_entity.type
_entity.pdbx_description
1 polymer ?
#
loop_
_entity_poly.entity_id
_entity_poly.type
_entity_poly.pdbx_seq_one_letter_code
_entity_poly.pdbx_strand_id
1 'polypeptide(L)' 'MTGGDGNDTCSGDDGDDSVGGGGGDDTVVGGDGNDTCSGDDGDDSVGGGGGDDTL' A
#
# COMPACT_ATOMS: atom_id res chain seq x y z
N MET A 1 -2.51 1.30 7.60
CA MET A 1 -3.20 0.01 7.40
C MET A 1 -2.15 -1.04 7.06
N THR A 2 -2.33 -2.30 7.47
CA THR A 2 -1.45 -3.41 7.05
C THR A 2 -2.31 -4.64 6.79
N GLY A 3 -2.04 -5.38 5.71
CA GLY A 3 -2.76 -6.62 5.32
C GLY A 3 -2.50 -7.79 6.27
N GLY A 4 -1.23 -8.03 6.59
CA GLY A 4 -0.80 -9.09 7.50
C GLY A 4 -0.08 -10.22 6.75
N ASP A 5 -0.22 -11.46 7.21
CA ASP A 5 0.32 -12.61 6.47
C ASP A 5 -0.73 -13.09 5.43
N GLY A 6 -0.32 -13.31 4.20
CA GLY A 6 -1.16 -13.75 3.09
C GLY A 6 -1.00 -12.88 1.85
N ASN A 7 -1.81 -13.14 0.83
CA ASN A 7 -1.89 -12.29 -0.35
C ASN A 7 -3.09 -11.35 -0.16
N ASP A 8 -2.83 -10.10 0.17
CA ASP A 8 -3.80 -9.11 0.60
C ASP A 8 -4.03 -8.01 -0.45
N THR A 9 -5.10 -7.26 -0.26
CA THR A 9 -5.39 -6.04 -1.02
C THR A 9 -5.65 -4.90 -0.05
N CYS A 10 -4.78 -3.90 -0.06
CA CYS A 10 -4.83 -2.74 0.84
C CYS A 10 -5.07 -1.44 0.06
N SER A 11 -5.92 -0.55 0.59
CA SER A 11 -6.27 0.76 0.01
C SER A 11 -6.25 1.85 1.10
N GLY A 12 -5.60 2.99 0.85
CA GLY A 12 -5.62 4.17 1.72
C GLY A 12 -6.84 5.07 1.50
N ASP A 13 -7.38 5.09 0.26
CA ASP A 13 -8.49 5.94 -0.19
C ASP A 13 -8.10 7.44 -0.25
N ASP A 14 -9.00 8.37 0.07
CA ASP A 14 -8.69 9.82 0.03
C ASP A 14 -8.00 10.25 1.35
N GLY A 15 -6.81 10.86 1.26
CA GLY A 15 -6.07 11.36 2.42
C GLY A 15 -4.57 11.12 2.29
N ASP A 16 -3.80 11.64 3.25
CA ASP A 16 -2.39 11.26 3.39
C ASP A 16 -2.32 10.00 4.26
N ASP A 17 -2.12 8.85 3.62
CA ASP A 17 -2.24 7.53 4.25
C ASP A 17 -0.91 6.80 4.44
N SER A 18 -0.93 5.79 5.30
CA SER A 18 0.16 4.82 5.42
C SER A 18 -0.40 3.42 5.21
N VAL A 19 0.04 2.73 4.16
CA VAL A 19 -0.53 1.47 3.69
C VAL A 19 0.57 0.41 3.52
N GLY A 20 0.43 -0.75 4.15
CA GLY A 20 1.39 -1.86 4.09
C GLY A 20 0.72 -3.15 3.61
N GLY A 21 1.42 -3.95 2.79
CA GLY A 21 1.00 -5.29 2.40
C GLY A 21 1.15 -6.26 3.57
N GLY A 22 2.38 -6.50 3.98
CA GLY A 22 2.72 -7.41 5.07
C GLY A 22 3.59 -8.55 4.55
N GLY A 23 3.25 -9.79 4.82
CA GLY A 23 4.00 -10.94 4.32
C GLY A 23 3.17 -11.74 3.32
N GLY A 24 3.67 -11.89 2.09
CA GLY A 24 2.98 -12.57 0.99
C GLY A 24 2.93 -11.67 -0.25
N ASP A 25 2.26 -12.11 -1.31
CA ASP A 25 2.24 -11.33 -2.56
C ASP A 25 1.02 -10.41 -2.57
N ASP A 26 1.25 -9.11 -2.33
CA ASP A 26 0.20 -8.14 -2.02
C ASP A 26 -0.11 -7.16 -3.16
N THR A 27 -1.29 -6.56 -3.09
CA THR A 27 -1.66 -5.39 -3.89
C THR A 27 -1.96 -4.20 -2.97
N VAL A 28 -1.14 -3.16 -3.05
CA VAL A 28 -1.22 -1.98 -2.17
C VAL A 28 -1.49 -0.74 -3.01
N VAL A 29 -2.53 0.01 -2.65
CA VAL A 29 -2.90 1.28 -3.28
C VAL A 29 -2.99 2.38 -2.22
N GLY A 30 -2.28 3.49 -2.41
CA GLY A 30 -2.36 4.68 -1.54
C GLY A 30 -3.70 5.37 -1.72
N GLY A 31 -3.92 5.98 -2.87
CA GLY A 31 -5.17 6.64 -3.21
C GLY A 31 -4.92 8.09 -3.62
N ASP A 32 -5.75 9.03 -3.18
CA ASP A 32 -5.54 10.46 -3.46
C ASP A 32 -4.93 11.13 -2.21
N GLY A 33 -3.73 11.70 -2.31
CA GLY A 33 -3.01 12.35 -1.21
C GLY A 33 -1.52 12.03 -1.24
N ASN A 34 -0.76 12.46 -0.24
CA ASN A 34 0.67 12.14 -0.17
C ASN A 34 0.87 10.92 0.72
N ASP A 35 1.00 9.76 0.09
CA ASP A 35 0.93 8.49 0.80
C ASP A 35 2.31 7.90 1.14
N THR A 36 2.33 7.01 2.12
CA THR A 36 3.46 6.10 2.38
C THR A 36 2.98 4.66 2.22
N CYS A 37 3.28 4.05 1.08
CA CYS A 37 2.91 2.68 0.78
C CYS A 37 4.12 1.74 0.89
N SER A 38 3.91 0.49 1.28
CA SER A 38 4.93 -0.57 1.26
C SER A 38 4.27 -1.91 0.93
N GLY A 39 4.91 -2.72 0.07
CA GLY A 39 4.51 -4.11 -0.15
C GLY A 39 4.95 -5.01 1.01
N ASP A 40 6.06 -4.64 1.65
CA ASP A 40 6.78 -5.43 2.65
C ASP A 40 7.39 -6.73 2.05
N ASP A 41 7.11 -7.91 2.59
CA ASP A 41 7.79 -9.17 2.23
C ASP A 41 7.02 -9.95 1.14
N GLY A 42 7.43 -9.90 -0.13
CA GLY A 42 6.83 -10.73 -1.19
C GLY A 42 7.06 -10.18 -2.59
N ASP A 43 6.37 -10.74 -3.58
CA ASP A 43 6.31 -10.18 -4.93
C ASP A 43 5.09 -9.27 -5.07
N ASP A 44 5.25 -7.99 -4.67
CA ASP A 44 4.13 -7.06 -4.50
C ASP A 44 3.87 -6.13 -5.69
N SER A 45 2.63 -5.64 -5.76
CA SER A 45 2.23 -4.52 -6.62
C SER A 45 1.82 -3.33 -5.76
N VAL A 46 2.69 -2.33 -5.67
CA VAL A 46 2.47 -1.10 -4.89
C VAL A 46 2.24 0.10 -5.81
N GLY A 47 1.16 0.83 -5.60
CA GLY A 47 0.87 2.08 -6.31
C GLY A 47 0.46 3.19 -5.34
N GLY A 48 1.15 4.33 -5.38
CA GLY A 48 0.83 5.49 -4.53
C GLY A 48 -0.50 6.15 -4.90
N GLY A 49 -0.80 6.23 -6.20
CA GLY A 49 -2.01 6.90 -6.67
C GLY A 49 -1.70 8.35 -7.03
N GLY A 50 -2.49 9.29 -6.55
CA GLY A 50 -2.41 10.70 -6.88
C GLY A 50 -1.81 11.54 -5.76
N GLY A 51 -0.58 12.01 -5.94
CA GLY A 51 0.07 12.93 -5.02
C GLY A 51 1.59 12.74 -5.05
N ASP A 52 2.27 13.25 -4.04
CA ASP A 52 3.71 13.04 -3.86
C ASP A 52 3.93 11.89 -2.86
N ASP A 53 4.01 10.67 -3.39
CA ASP A 53 4.03 9.44 -2.60
C ASP A 53 5.45 8.92 -2.28
N THR A 54 5.53 8.11 -1.22
CA THR A 54 6.67 7.27 -0.88
C THR A 54 6.27 5.80 -1.00
N LEU A 55 6.97 5.03 -1.83
CA LEU A 55 6.72 3.60 -2.10
C LEU A 55 7.93 2.74 -1.75
#